data_AF-A0A069DPS8-F1
#
_entry.id   AF-A0A069DPS8-F1
#
_cell.length_a   1.000
_cell.length_b   1.000
_cell.length_c   1.000
_cell.angle_alpha   90.00
_cell.angle_beta   90.00
_cell.angle_gamma   90.00
#
_symmetry.space_group_name_H-M   'P 1'
#
loop_
_entity.id
_entity.type
_entity.pdbx_description
1 polymer ?
#
loop_
_entity_poly.entity_id
_entity_poly.type
_entity_poly.pdbx_seq_one_letter_code
_entity_poly.pdbx_strand_id
1 'polypeptide(L)'
;MSIFLGRLVGGFEKFRRLRDIMFSGKYLLLTNIGISVSLSGVGDIIEQSYMIASDQQEEWDRIRTHHMSISGLAIGILCHNWYNFLDHRLPGRTLKIVLKKVLIDQVVFSPVSITVFFLTLGLLENSNANTIGREIITKGKLLYTAEWIVWPPAQVINFYLLPNKYRVFYDNMISLGYDIYTSHVKHDLEEKL
;
A
#
# COMPACT_ATOMS: atom_id res chain seq x y z
N MET A 1 -12.65 -39.25 13.92
CA MET A 1 -13.41 -37.98 13.68
C MET A 1 -13.19 -36.94 14.79
N SER A 2 -13.32 -37.28 16.08
CA SER A 2 -13.11 -36.35 17.23
C SER A 2 -11.73 -35.66 17.30
N ILE A 3 -10.62 -36.38 17.08
CA ILE A 3 -9.25 -35.82 17.16
C ILE A 3 -8.97 -34.81 16.04
N PHE A 4 -9.49 -35.04 14.84
CA PHE A 4 -9.31 -34.15 13.69
C PHE A 4 -10.09 -32.85 13.86
N LEU A 5 -11.33 -32.94 14.33
CA LEU A 5 -12.15 -31.77 14.73
C LEU A 5 -11.51 -30.98 15.86
N GLY A 6 -10.95 -31.64 16.89
CA GLY A 6 -10.23 -30.96 17.98
C GLY A 6 -8.99 -30.19 17.51
N ARG A 7 -8.23 -30.74 16.55
CA ARG A 7 -7.09 -30.05 15.93
C ARG A 7 -7.50 -28.85 15.08
N LEU A 8 -8.58 -28.98 14.31
CA LEU A 8 -9.12 -27.89 13.49
C LEU A 8 -9.65 -26.74 14.36
N VAL A 9 -10.41 -27.06 15.42
CA VAL A 9 -10.93 -26.07 16.36
C VAL A 9 -9.78 -25.36 17.09
N GLY A 10 -8.79 -26.10 17.59
CA GLY A 10 -7.61 -25.51 18.22
C GLY A 10 -6.79 -24.61 17.27
N GLY A 11 -6.70 -24.99 15.99
CA GLY A 11 -6.10 -24.15 14.95
C GLY A 11 -6.84 -22.84 14.73
N PHE A 12 -8.17 -22.90 14.65
CA PHE A 12 -9.03 -21.73 14.48
C PHE A 12 -8.94 -20.76 15.67
N GLU A 13 -8.93 -21.27 16.89
CA GLU A 13 -8.77 -20.42 18.09
C GLU A 13 -7.40 -19.75 18.17
N LYS A 14 -6.33 -20.49 17.82
CA LYS A 14 -4.98 -19.93 17.75
C LYS A 14 -4.88 -18.82 16.72
N PHE A 15 -5.47 -19.02 15.53
CA PHE A 15 -5.55 -18.01 14.49
C PHE A 15 -6.32 -16.76 14.96
N ARG A 16 -7.50 -16.96 15.58
CA ARG A 16 -8.31 -15.86 16.13
C ARG A 16 -7.52 -15.03 17.14
N ARG A 17 -6.84 -15.70 18.07
CA ARG A 17 -6.00 -15.04 19.09
C ARG A 17 -4.85 -14.26 18.48
N LEU A 18 -4.14 -14.84 17.51
CA LEU A 18 -3.05 -14.15 16.80
C LEU A 18 -3.56 -12.90 16.07
N ARG A 19 -4.66 -13.02 15.33
CA ARG A 19 -5.32 -11.88 14.67
C ARG A 19 -5.68 -10.79 15.68
N ASP A 20 -6.28 -11.15 16.81
CA ASP A 20 -6.69 -10.18 17.82
C ASP A 20 -5.48 -9.48 18.47
N ILE A 21 -4.34 -10.17 18.61
CA ILE A 21 -3.07 -9.57 19.06
C ILE A 21 -2.51 -8.62 18.00
N MET A 22 -2.37 -9.07 16.75
CA MET A 22 -1.78 -8.27 15.66
C MET A 22 -2.58 -6.98 15.42
N PHE A 23 -3.91 -7.09 15.37
CA PHE A 23 -4.80 -5.95 15.16
C PHE A 23 -5.27 -5.28 16.47
N SER A 24 -4.54 -5.50 17.57
CA SER A 24 -4.73 -4.74 18.80
C SER A 24 -4.05 -3.37 18.70
N GLY A 25 -4.54 -2.36 19.42
CA GLY A 25 -3.97 -1.00 19.36
C GLY A 25 -2.47 -0.93 19.67
N LYS A 26 -1.94 -1.86 20.46
CA LYS A 26 -0.50 -1.93 20.81
C LYS A 26 0.38 -2.34 19.62
N TYR A 27 -0.10 -3.27 18.78
CA TYR A 27 0.68 -3.84 17.68
C TYR A 27 0.22 -3.38 16.30
N LEU A 28 -0.91 -2.68 16.21
CA LEU A 28 -1.55 -2.29 14.96
C LEU A 28 -0.61 -1.54 14.01
N LEU A 29 0.20 -0.60 14.51
CA LEU A 29 1.17 0.12 13.67
C LEU A 29 2.21 -0.84 13.07
N LEU A 30 2.80 -1.71 13.90
CA LEU A 30 3.80 -2.67 13.44
C LEU A 30 3.20 -3.69 12.47
N THR A 31 1.99 -4.15 12.72
CA THR A 31 1.26 -5.03 11.81
C THR A 31 1.00 -4.35 10.47
N ASN A 32 0.50 -3.12 10.47
CA ASN A 32 0.25 -2.35 9.25
C ASN A 32 1.52 -2.10 8.43
N ILE A 33 2.61 -1.72 9.11
CA ILE A 33 3.94 -1.57 8.50
C ILE A 33 4.40 -2.89 7.90
N GLY A 34 4.34 -3.98 8.67
CA GLY A 34 4.81 -5.29 8.22
C GLY A 34 4.06 -5.78 6.98
N ILE A 35 2.73 -5.58 6.94
CA ILE A 35 1.91 -5.89 5.76
C ILE A 35 2.35 -5.03 4.56
N SER A 36 2.53 -3.73 4.77
CA SER A 36 2.88 -2.78 3.68
C SER A 36 4.26 -3.08 3.09
N VAL A 37 5.27 -3.28 3.93
CA VAL A 37 6.61 -3.69 3.49
C VAL A 37 6.55 -5.00 2.69
N SER A 38 5.80 -5.98 3.19
CA SER A 38 5.70 -7.29 2.55
C SER A 38 5.02 -7.20 1.19
N LEU A 39 3.88 -6.51 1.09
CA LEU A 39 3.12 -6.45 -0.15
C LEU A 39 3.80 -5.59 -1.21
N SER A 40 4.45 -4.48 -0.86
CA SER A 40 5.20 -3.70 -1.84
C SER A 40 6.40 -4.49 -2.40
N GLY A 41 7.08 -5.29 -1.56
CA GLY A 41 8.09 -6.22 -2.03
C GLY A 41 7.52 -7.32 -2.93
N VAL A 42 6.37 -7.91 -2.58
CA VAL A 42 5.70 -8.93 -3.39
C VAL A 42 5.19 -8.36 -4.72
N GLY A 43 4.67 -7.14 -4.73
CA GLY A 43 4.22 -6.46 -5.95
C GLY A 43 5.38 -6.26 -6.92
N ASP A 44 6.54 -5.79 -6.42
CA ASP A 44 7.76 -5.69 -7.23
C ASP A 44 8.25 -7.06 -7.71
N ILE A 45 8.15 -8.09 -6.87
CA ILE A 45 8.50 -9.46 -7.27
C ILE A 45 7.65 -9.91 -8.47
N ILE A 46 6.35 -9.68 -8.40
CA ILE A 46 5.43 -10.07 -9.49
C ILE A 46 5.76 -9.29 -10.76
N GLU A 47 6.01 -7.99 -10.65
CA GLU A 47 6.36 -7.14 -11.81
C GLU A 47 7.66 -7.60 -12.47
N GLN A 48 8.74 -7.79 -11.71
CA GLN A 48 9.99 -8.29 -12.28
C GLN A 48 9.85 -9.68 -12.90
N SER A 49 9.04 -10.56 -12.30
CA SER A 49 8.75 -11.87 -12.88
C SER A 49 8.04 -11.74 -14.24
N TYR A 50 7.12 -10.79 -14.37
CA TYR A 50 6.43 -10.49 -15.62
C TYR A 50 7.37 -9.90 -16.67
N MET A 51 8.25 -8.96 -16.29
CA MET A 51 9.24 -8.36 -17.19
C MET A 51 10.22 -9.40 -17.74
N ILE A 52 10.71 -10.31 -16.89
CA ILE A 52 11.58 -11.43 -17.32
C ILE A 52 10.84 -12.39 -18.25
N ALA A 53 9.59 -12.74 -17.93
CA ALA A 53 8.78 -13.60 -18.79
C ALA A 53 8.39 -12.97 -20.14
N SER A 54 8.48 -11.63 -20.25
CA SER A 54 8.16 -10.85 -21.45
C SER A 54 9.41 -10.37 -22.20
N ASP A 55 10.60 -10.91 -21.87
CA ASP A 55 11.90 -10.54 -22.45
C ASP A 55 12.24 -9.03 -22.34
N GLN A 56 11.68 -8.33 -21.34
CA GLN A 56 11.98 -6.92 -21.05
C GLN A 56 13.11 -6.74 -20.04
N GLN A 57 13.45 -7.79 -19.29
CA GLN A 57 14.52 -7.78 -18.28
C GLN A 57 15.22 -9.14 -18.29
N GLU A 58 16.57 -9.16 -18.28
CA GLU A 58 17.34 -10.41 -18.32
C GLU A 58 17.48 -11.07 -16.95
N GLU A 59 17.77 -10.27 -15.91
CA GLU A 59 18.09 -10.77 -14.57
C GLU A 59 17.27 -10.08 -13.49
N TRP A 60 17.13 -10.74 -12.35
CA TRP A 60 16.44 -10.21 -11.19
C TRP A 60 17.22 -9.09 -10.47
N ASP A 61 16.60 -7.93 -10.26
CA ASP A 61 17.14 -6.86 -9.42
C ASP A 61 16.63 -6.97 -7.97
N ARG A 62 17.50 -7.47 -7.09
CA ARG A 62 17.19 -7.61 -5.65
C ARG A 62 17.20 -6.27 -4.92
N ILE A 63 17.99 -5.31 -5.39
CA ILE A 63 18.11 -3.99 -4.78
C ILE A 63 16.81 -3.22 -5.01
N ARG A 64 16.26 -3.28 -6.23
CA ARG A 64 14.93 -2.76 -6.56
C ARG A 64 13.83 -3.29 -5.64
N THR A 65 13.76 -4.61 -5.45
CA THR A 65 12.76 -5.21 -4.53
C THR A 65 12.94 -4.73 -3.10
N HIS A 66 14.18 -4.58 -2.65
CA HIS A 66 14.48 -4.03 -1.33
C HIS A 66 14.03 -2.57 -1.20
N HIS A 67 14.26 -1.74 -2.22
CA HIS A 67 13.82 -0.34 -2.24
C HIS A 67 12.30 -0.21 -2.22
N MET A 68 11.61 -1.01 -3.04
CA MET A 68 10.15 -1.08 -3.04
C MET A 68 9.61 -1.53 -1.68
N SER A 69 10.23 -2.53 -1.05
CA SER A 69 9.86 -2.96 0.31
C SER A 69 10.02 -1.83 1.34
N ILE A 70 11.11 -1.05 1.28
CA ILE A 70 11.31 0.11 2.16
C ILE A 70 10.31 1.23 1.87
N SER A 71 9.91 1.46 0.62
CA SER A 71 8.83 2.41 0.35
C SER A 71 7.52 2.00 1.04
N GLY A 72 7.23 0.68 1.12
CA GLY A 72 6.11 0.13 1.88
C GLY A 72 6.16 0.47 3.38
N LEU A 73 7.35 0.63 3.97
CA LEU A 73 7.51 1.12 5.35
C LEU A 73 7.00 2.56 5.48
N ALA A 74 7.46 3.46 4.61
CA ALA A 74 7.09 4.86 4.62
C ALA A 74 5.58 5.05 4.41
N ILE A 75 5.03 4.38 3.40
CA ILE A 75 3.60 4.41 3.07
C ILE A 75 2.77 3.76 4.19
N GLY A 76 3.20 2.64 4.76
CA GLY A 76 2.51 1.98 5.87
C GLY A 76 2.38 2.86 7.12
N ILE A 77 3.43 3.63 7.46
CA ILE A 77 3.39 4.63 8.54
C ILE A 77 2.39 5.74 8.20
N LEU A 78 2.42 6.26 6.97
CA LEU A 78 1.51 7.31 6.53
C LEU A 78 0.06 6.85 6.58
N CYS A 79 -0.28 5.71 5.96
CA CYS A 79 -1.64 5.17 5.93
C CYS A 79 -2.19 4.93 7.34
N HIS A 80 -1.40 4.33 8.24
CA HIS A 80 -1.83 4.09 9.62
C HIS A 80 -2.24 5.39 10.31
N ASN A 81 -1.38 6.42 10.26
CA ASN A 81 -1.65 7.69 10.92
C ASN A 81 -2.78 8.46 10.22
N TRP A 82 -2.86 8.37 8.90
CA TRP A 82 -3.88 9.03 8.10
C TRP A 82 -5.29 8.54 8.41
N TYR A 83 -5.51 7.23 8.47
CA TYR A 83 -6.82 6.68 8.81
C TYR A 83 -7.24 7.02 10.24
N ASN A 84 -6.30 7.02 11.19
CA ASN A 84 -6.56 7.47 12.56
C ASN A 84 -6.95 8.95 12.60
N PHE A 85 -6.24 9.79 11.86
CA PHE A 85 -6.53 11.22 11.73
C PHE A 85 -7.92 11.47 11.15
N LEU A 86 -8.27 10.82 10.04
CA LEU A 86 -9.57 10.99 9.39
C LEU A 86 -10.72 10.52 10.28
N ASP A 87 -10.56 9.42 11.02
CA ASP A 87 -11.60 8.96 11.96
C ASP A 87 -11.77 9.90 13.15
N HIS A 88 -10.68 10.48 13.64
CA HIS A 88 -10.73 11.45 14.72
C HIS A 88 -11.38 12.77 14.27
N ARG A 89 -11.06 13.26 13.06
CA ARG A 89 -11.58 14.54 12.54
C ARG A 89 -12.97 14.44 11.91
N LEU A 90 -13.32 13.29 11.36
CA LEU A 90 -14.60 13.02 10.71
C LEU A 90 -15.22 11.75 11.31
N PRO A 91 -15.69 11.80 12.57
CA PRO A 91 -16.25 10.64 13.22
C PRO A 91 -17.56 10.22 12.56
N GLY A 92 -17.82 8.91 12.51
CA GLY A 92 -19.03 8.33 11.91
C GLY A 92 -18.81 7.76 10.51
N ARG A 93 -19.89 7.18 9.97
CA ARG A 93 -19.90 6.38 8.74
C ARG A 93 -21.13 6.63 7.85
N THR A 94 -21.81 7.76 8.01
CA THR A 94 -22.85 8.12 7.05
C THR A 94 -22.23 8.29 5.67
N LEU A 95 -23.00 8.04 4.61
CA LEU A 95 -22.49 8.12 3.24
C LEU A 95 -21.86 9.50 2.96
N LYS A 96 -22.47 10.58 3.47
CA LYS A 96 -21.92 11.95 3.39
C LYS A 96 -20.53 12.07 4.02
N ILE A 97 -20.31 11.47 5.18
CA ILE A 97 -19.01 11.51 5.88
C ILE A 97 -17.99 10.66 5.14
N VAL A 98 -18.40 9.49 4.65
CA VAL A 98 -17.52 8.60 3.85
C VAL A 98 -17.08 9.30 2.57
N LEU A 99 -18.00 9.87 1.79
CA LEU A 99 -17.64 10.59 0.57
C LEU A 99 -16.73 11.80 0.85
N LYS A 100 -16.93 12.48 1.97
CA LYS A 100 -16.01 13.55 2.41
C LYS A 100 -14.62 13.02 2.74
N LYS A 101 -14.52 11.88 3.43
CA LYS A 101 -13.22 11.22 3.70
C LYS A 101 -12.52 10.83 2.40
N VAL A 102 -13.23 10.20 1.48
CA VAL A 102 -12.71 9.81 0.16
C VAL A 102 -12.22 11.02 -0.62
N LEU A 103 -12.96 12.13 -0.64
CA LEU A 103 -12.52 13.34 -1.33
C LEU A 103 -11.24 13.93 -0.71
N ILE A 104 -11.16 13.98 0.62
CA ILE A 104 -9.96 14.47 1.32
C ILE A 104 -8.77 13.53 1.07
N ASP A 105 -9.02 12.22 1.06
CA ASP A 105 -8.03 11.20 0.74
C ASP A 105 -7.43 11.43 -0.66
N GLN A 106 -8.27 11.59 -1.67
CA GLN A 106 -7.82 11.78 -3.06
C GLN A 106 -7.17 13.15 -3.33
N VAL A 107 -7.61 14.22 -2.65
CA VAL A 107 -7.08 15.57 -2.89
C VAL A 107 -5.85 15.87 -2.04
N VAL A 108 -5.73 15.27 -0.85
CA VAL A 108 -4.66 15.57 0.11
C VAL A 108 -3.72 14.39 0.29
N PHE A 109 -4.24 13.21 0.61
CA PHE A 109 -3.40 12.08 0.94
C PHE A 109 -2.68 11.53 -0.28
N SER A 110 -3.40 11.33 -1.38
CA SER A 110 -2.88 10.76 -2.62
C SER A 110 -1.68 11.54 -3.19
N PRO A 111 -1.70 12.90 -3.32
CA PRO A 111 -0.50 13.63 -3.74
C PRO A 111 0.66 13.51 -2.74
N VAL A 112 0.36 13.45 -1.44
CA VAL A 112 1.38 13.31 -0.38
C VAL A 112 2.01 11.91 -0.40
N SER A 113 1.22 10.85 -0.54
CA SER A 113 1.69 9.47 -0.60
C SER A 113 2.57 9.25 -1.82
N ILE A 114 2.15 9.71 -3.01
CA ILE A 114 2.93 9.64 -4.25
C ILE A 114 4.26 10.40 -4.10
N THR A 115 4.22 11.61 -3.52
CA THR A 115 5.44 12.41 -3.29
C THR A 115 6.39 11.69 -2.35
N VAL A 116 5.89 11.15 -1.24
CA VAL A 116 6.70 10.40 -0.27
C VAL A 116 7.27 9.12 -0.88
N PHE A 117 6.50 8.43 -1.73
CA PHE A 117 6.96 7.26 -2.46
C PHE A 117 8.19 7.57 -3.32
N PHE A 118 8.10 8.57 -4.22
CA PHE A 118 9.23 8.96 -5.07
C PHE A 118 10.40 9.55 -4.28
N LEU A 119 10.14 10.30 -3.21
CA LEU A 119 11.21 10.77 -2.32
C LEU A 119 11.93 9.59 -1.66
N THR A 120 11.20 8.59 -1.18
CA THR A 120 11.79 7.43 -0.51
C THR A 120 12.67 6.65 -1.49
N LEU A 121 12.15 6.34 -2.68
CA LEU A 121 12.93 5.63 -3.70
C LEU A 121 14.12 6.45 -4.18
N GLY A 122 13.92 7.73 -4.47
CA GLY A 122 14.99 8.62 -4.91
C GLY A 122 16.14 8.70 -3.91
N LEU A 123 15.84 8.72 -2.61
CA LEU A 123 16.86 8.68 -1.56
C LEU A 123 17.60 7.33 -1.52
N LEU A 124 16.90 6.22 -1.67
CA LEU A 124 17.50 4.88 -1.67
C LEU A 124 18.36 4.62 -2.92
N GLU A 125 17.96 5.19 -4.05
CA GLU A 125 18.66 5.12 -5.33
C GLU A 125 19.79 6.15 -5.45
N ASN A 126 20.00 7.00 -4.43
CA ASN A 126 20.95 8.12 -4.45
C ASN A 126 20.72 9.11 -5.61
N SER A 127 19.46 9.30 -6.01
CA SER A 127 19.05 10.27 -7.00
C SER A 127 19.21 11.71 -6.50
N ASN A 128 19.54 12.63 -7.40
CA ASN A 128 19.57 14.05 -7.08
C ASN A 128 18.16 14.67 -7.05
N ALA A 129 18.01 15.82 -6.39
CA ALA A 129 16.71 16.48 -6.21
C ALA A 129 15.99 16.83 -7.53
N ASN A 130 16.73 17.16 -8.60
CA ASN A 130 16.15 17.47 -9.90
C ASN A 130 15.54 16.22 -10.55
N THR A 131 16.20 15.07 -10.44
CA THR A 131 15.69 13.78 -10.91
C THR A 131 14.40 13.42 -10.16
N ILE A 132 14.42 13.47 -8.83
CA ILE A 132 13.26 13.13 -8.00
C ILE A 132 12.07 14.05 -8.32
N GLY A 133 12.31 15.37 -8.41
CA GLY A 133 11.28 16.34 -8.77
C GLY A 133 10.69 16.08 -10.16
N ARG A 134 11.52 15.68 -11.13
CA ARG A 134 11.04 15.30 -12.47
C ARG A 134 10.14 14.08 -12.41
N GLU A 135 10.54 13.02 -11.71
CA GLU A 135 9.73 11.80 -11.57
C GLU A 135 8.39 12.05 -10.89
N ILE A 136 8.36 12.84 -9.82
CA ILE A 136 7.10 13.25 -9.17
C ILE A 136 6.17 13.95 -10.15
N ILE A 137 6.70 14.80 -11.03
CA ILE A 137 5.88 15.54 -12.00
C ILE A 137 5.44 14.64 -13.16
N THR A 138 6.32 13.81 -13.70
CA THR A 138 6.04 13.01 -14.90
C THR A 138 5.32 11.72 -14.54
N LYS A 139 5.97 10.85 -13.77
CA LYS A 139 5.46 9.54 -13.33
C LYS A 139 4.36 9.71 -12.28
N GLY A 140 4.49 10.67 -11.36
CA GLY A 140 3.48 10.91 -10.33
C GLY A 140 2.12 11.36 -10.87
N LYS A 141 2.06 12.07 -12.01
CA LYS A 141 0.78 12.38 -12.67
C LYS A 141 0.07 11.13 -13.18
N LEU A 142 0.82 10.18 -13.72
CA LEU A 142 0.28 8.92 -14.20
C LEU A 142 -0.28 8.10 -13.04
N LEU A 143 0.50 7.95 -11.96
CA LEU A 143 0.06 7.30 -10.72
C LEU A 143 -1.18 7.98 -10.16
N TYR A 144 -1.18 9.31 -10.05
CA TYR A 144 -2.31 10.07 -9.54
C TYR A 144 -3.59 9.85 -10.36
N THR A 145 -3.47 9.73 -11.69
CA THR A 145 -4.62 9.44 -12.54
C THR A 145 -5.16 8.02 -12.31
N ALA A 146 -4.28 7.04 -12.15
CA ALA A 146 -4.66 5.67 -11.81
C ALA A 146 -5.30 5.59 -10.41
N GLU A 147 -4.82 6.38 -9.45
CA GLU A 147 -5.40 6.48 -8.10
C GLU A 147 -6.87 6.85 -8.13
N TRP A 148 -7.27 7.83 -8.95
CA TRP A 148 -8.66 8.25 -9.10
C TRP A 148 -9.59 7.16 -9.66
N ILE A 149 -9.05 6.11 -10.26
CA ILE A 149 -9.84 4.97 -10.76
C ILE A 149 -9.95 3.89 -9.68
N VAL A 150 -8.83 3.58 -9.02
CA VAL A 150 -8.74 2.45 -8.08
C VAL A 150 -9.28 2.82 -6.70
N TRP A 151 -8.86 3.97 -6.17
CA TRP A 151 -9.03 4.28 -4.76
C TRP A 151 -10.42 4.80 -4.38
N PRO A 152 -11.13 5.65 -5.15
CA PRO A 152 -12.46 6.09 -4.73
C PRO A 152 -13.44 4.94 -4.40
N PRO A 153 -13.62 3.90 -5.25
CA PRO A 153 -14.51 2.79 -4.89
C PRO A 153 -13.96 1.97 -3.72
N ALA A 154 -12.65 1.71 -3.67
CA ALA A 154 -12.02 0.98 -2.57
C ALA A 154 -12.17 1.71 -1.23
N GLN A 155 -11.93 3.03 -1.21
CA GLN A 155 -12.02 3.86 -0.01
C GLN A 155 -13.46 4.04 0.46
N VAL A 156 -14.46 4.07 -0.45
CA VAL A 156 -15.87 4.00 -0.04
C VAL A 156 -16.13 2.72 0.76
N ILE A 157 -15.70 1.56 0.25
CA ILE A 157 -15.83 0.27 0.96
C ILE A 157 -15.07 0.33 2.30
N ASN A 158 -13.85 0.83 2.29
CA ASN A 158 -12.96 0.91 3.44
C ASN A 158 -13.57 1.74 4.59
N PHE A 159 -13.99 2.97 4.31
CA PHE A 159 -14.53 3.88 5.31
C PHE A 159 -15.95 3.52 5.76
N TYR A 160 -16.75 2.95 4.87
CA TYR A 160 -18.15 2.59 5.16
C TYR A 160 -18.26 1.28 5.96
N LEU A 161 -17.59 0.22 5.51
CA LEU A 161 -17.77 -1.12 6.07
C LEU A 161 -16.76 -1.43 7.18
N LEU A 162 -15.50 -1.02 7.03
CA LEU A 162 -14.43 -1.56 7.85
C LEU A 162 -14.18 -0.78 9.15
N PRO A 163 -14.00 -1.49 10.29
CA PRO A 163 -13.36 -0.95 11.48
C PRO A 163 -11.96 -0.39 11.17
N ASN A 164 -11.60 0.71 11.81
CA ASN A 164 -10.30 1.39 11.65
C ASN A 164 -9.11 0.40 11.64
N LYS A 165 -9.07 -0.52 12.59
CA LYS A 165 -8.00 -1.52 12.73
C LYS A 165 -7.79 -2.43 11.51
N TYR A 166 -8.78 -2.60 10.63
CA TYR A 166 -8.66 -3.45 9.44
C TYR A 166 -8.48 -2.66 8.14
N ARG A 167 -8.52 -1.32 8.20
CA ARG A 167 -8.51 -0.49 7.00
C ARG A 167 -7.20 -0.54 6.25
N VAL A 168 -6.07 -0.47 6.95
CA VAL A 168 -4.75 -0.59 6.31
C VAL A 168 -4.54 -1.98 5.73
N PHE A 169 -5.04 -3.03 6.38
CA PHE A 169 -4.95 -4.38 5.82
C PHE A 169 -5.76 -4.51 4.52
N TYR A 170 -6.99 -4.02 4.50
CA TYR A 170 -7.82 -4.02 3.29
C TYR A 170 -7.21 -3.18 2.17
N ASP A 171 -6.77 -1.96 2.50
CA ASP A 171 -6.06 -1.05 1.61
C ASP A 171 -4.89 -1.77 0.93
N ASN A 172 -4.04 -2.41 1.72
CA ASN A 172 -2.91 -3.21 1.28
C ASN A 172 -3.28 -4.37 0.34
N MET A 173 -4.40 -5.04 0.56
CA MET A 173 -4.87 -6.10 -0.36
C MET A 173 -5.19 -5.56 -1.75
N ILE A 174 -5.72 -4.33 -1.83
CA ILE A 174 -5.94 -3.64 -3.11
C ILE A 174 -4.61 -3.11 -3.65
N SER A 175 -3.75 -2.59 -2.77
CA SER A 175 -2.43 -2.06 -3.12
C SER A 175 -1.58 -3.08 -3.85
N LEU A 176 -1.68 -4.39 -3.60
CA LEU A 176 -0.86 -5.36 -4.31
C LEU A 176 -0.95 -5.22 -5.84
N GLY A 177 -2.15 -5.04 -6.39
CA GLY A 177 -2.32 -4.80 -7.82
C GLY A 177 -1.79 -3.44 -8.27
N TYR A 178 -1.94 -2.43 -7.41
CA TYR A 178 -1.42 -1.08 -7.65
C TYR A 178 0.11 -1.00 -7.53
N ASP A 179 0.74 -1.83 -6.69
CA ASP A 179 2.17 -1.89 -6.44
C ASP A 179 2.89 -2.53 -7.63
N ILE A 180 2.27 -3.51 -8.29
CA ILE A 180 2.73 -4.04 -9.59
C ILE A 180 2.77 -2.89 -10.61
N TYR A 181 1.65 -2.18 -10.79
CA TYR A 181 1.56 -1.04 -11.70
C TYR A 181 2.53 0.09 -11.35
N THR A 182 2.70 0.38 -10.07
CA THR A 182 3.60 1.43 -9.57
C THR A 182 5.06 1.05 -9.80
N SER A 183 5.42 -0.21 -9.55
CA SER A 183 6.75 -0.72 -9.86
C SER A 183 7.06 -0.61 -11.35
N HIS A 184 6.09 -0.97 -12.21
CA HIS A 184 6.19 -0.79 -13.66
C HIS A 184 6.43 0.69 -14.01
N VAL A 185 5.54 1.59 -13.56
CA VAL A 185 5.64 3.04 -13.85
C VAL A 185 6.95 3.66 -13.36
N LYS A 186 7.47 3.20 -12.21
CA LYS A 186 8.75 3.70 -11.68
C LYS A 186 9.93 3.26 -12.54
N HIS A 187 9.99 2.01 -13.02
CA HIS A 187 11.20 1.46 -13.63
C HIS A 187 11.18 1.43 -15.17
N ASP A 188 10.01 1.39 -15.81
CA ASP A 188 9.89 1.21 -17.26
C ASP A 188 9.73 2.53 -18.05
N LEU A 189 9.29 3.61 -17.38
CA LEU A 189 9.04 4.90 -18.04
C LEU A 189 10.31 5.75 -18.30
N GLU A 190 11.50 5.26 -17.97
CA GLU A 190 12.75 5.97 -18.30
C GLU A 190 13.12 5.87 -19.79
N GLU A 191 12.62 4.87 -20.52
CA GLU A 191 13.01 4.66 -21.93
C GLU A 191 12.13 5.39 -22.96
N LYS A 192 11.02 6.01 -22.57
CA LYS A 192 10.03 6.57 -23.51
C LYS A 192 9.86 8.10 -23.49
N LEU A 193 10.79 8.84 -22.88
CA LEU A 193 10.79 10.32 -22.85
C LEU A 193 12.10 10.93 -23.36
#